data_AF-A0A517LXH1-F1
#
_entry.id   AF-A0A517LXH1-F1
#
_cell.length_a   1.000
_cell.length_b   1.000
_cell.length_c   1.000
_cell.angle_alpha   90.00
_cell.angle_beta   90.00
_cell.angle_gamma   90.00
#
_symmetry.space_group_name_H-M   'P 1'
#
loop_
_entity.id
_entity.type
_entity.pdbx_description
1 polymer ?
#
loop_
_entity_poly.entity_id
_entity_poly.type
_entity_poly.pdbx_seq_one_letter_code
_entity_poly.pdbx_strand_id
1 'polypeptide(L)'
;MSEVRRDPLTDAWVIVAPNRDHRPDEMVEAQLSGSTVIACPFCAGNEQLTPDPTFTILDDEDDPESWSVRVVPNKYPAVKSCNGQVSPEALVHSQAFEAFALTGGHEVFIESPLHVYSLTELSESRMIDVFSAYLNRMRYWRERDDVDYHILFKNVGAAAGASLRHTHSQLIATSVMPGSISALMSRLGEHHGKTGECLVCSMSGEEQTSGMRIIATTEHFVAMCPFASRVPYLMRLIPRNHQDSFEAIEQPQLVDLAMLVRKLLKLVESILTPAAYNFIIHTRPTAFHDTAAFHWWMEIFPRVTKLAGFEWGSDCYINPVLPEAAATHLRSLSRQLERGSKKGAKKKPFAS
;
A
#
# COMPACT_ATOMS: atom_id res chain seq x y z
N MET A 1 25.12 0.84 -17.87
CA MET A 1 24.40 0.70 -19.16
C MET A 1 22.93 0.79 -18.85
N SER A 2 22.13 1.48 -19.67
CA SER A 2 20.67 1.46 -19.50
C SER A 2 20.11 0.16 -20.08
N GLU A 3 19.12 -0.41 -19.43
CA GLU A 3 18.43 -1.62 -19.90
C GLU A 3 16.92 -1.45 -19.79
N VAL A 4 16.17 -2.30 -20.48
CA VAL A 4 14.70 -2.28 -20.45
C VAL A 4 14.22 -3.61 -19.91
N ARG A 5 13.37 -3.56 -18.88
CA ARG A 5 12.76 -4.72 -18.22
C ARG A 5 11.25 -4.66 -18.37
N ARG A 6 10.58 -5.80 -18.49
CA ARG A 6 9.11 -5.87 -18.54
C ARG A 6 8.60 -6.36 -17.19
N ASP A 7 7.56 -5.72 -16.65
CA ASP A 7 6.86 -6.23 -15.46
C ASP A 7 5.75 -7.20 -15.88
N PRO A 8 5.84 -8.50 -15.54
CA PRO A 8 4.82 -9.48 -15.95
C PRO A 8 3.42 -9.18 -15.40
N LEU A 9 3.30 -8.44 -14.29
CA LEU A 9 2.00 -8.15 -13.68
C LEU A 9 1.27 -7.00 -14.38
N THR A 10 1.98 -5.95 -14.76
CA THR A 10 1.39 -4.74 -15.38
C THR A 10 1.48 -4.74 -16.89
N ASP A 11 2.38 -5.53 -17.46
CA ASP A 11 2.81 -5.50 -18.86
C ASP A 11 3.59 -4.26 -19.29
N ALA A 12 3.88 -3.36 -18.33
CA ALA A 12 4.62 -2.15 -18.58
C ALA A 12 6.11 -2.43 -18.79
N TRP A 13 6.74 -1.59 -19.61
CA TRP A 13 8.19 -1.55 -19.75
C TRP A 13 8.81 -0.57 -18.76
N VAL A 14 9.99 -0.90 -18.24
CA VAL A 14 10.75 -0.09 -17.32
C VAL A 14 12.17 0.07 -17.86
N ILE A 15 12.53 1.31 -18.17
CA ILE A 15 13.89 1.71 -18.50
C ILE A 15 14.66 1.91 -17.20
N VAL A 16 15.63 1.03 -16.93
CA VAL A 16 16.53 1.16 -15.80
C VAL A 16 17.77 1.92 -16.24
N ALA A 17 17.96 3.14 -15.73
CA ALA A 17 18.96 4.09 -16.22
C ALA A 17 19.82 4.71 -15.10
N PRO A 18 20.81 3.97 -14.54
CA PRO A 18 21.67 4.43 -13.44
C PRO A 18 22.36 5.77 -13.63
N ASN A 19 22.70 6.11 -14.87
CA ASN A 19 23.39 7.37 -15.18
C ASN A 19 22.50 8.61 -15.03
N ARG A 20 21.17 8.46 -14.83
CA ARG A 20 20.24 9.59 -14.64
C ARG A 20 20.26 10.18 -13.23
N ASP A 21 20.77 9.47 -12.23
CA ASP A 21 20.89 10.00 -10.85
C ASP A 21 21.80 11.24 -10.76
N HIS A 22 22.67 11.46 -11.76
CA HIS A 22 23.57 12.63 -11.81
C HIS A 22 23.00 13.84 -12.56
N ARG A 23 21.72 13.82 -12.95
CA ARG A 23 21.12 14.95 -13.66
C ARG A 23 21.03 16.18 -12.72
N PRO A 24 21.47 17.38 -13.15
CA PRO A 24 21.25 18.59 -12.38
C PRO A 24 19.76 18.82 -12.14
N ASP A 25 19.39 19.04 -10.88
CA ASP A 25 18.05 19.47 -10.47
C ASP A 25 18.17 20.89 -9.92
N GLU A 26 17.81 21.88 -10.74
CA GLU A 26 17.83 23.30 -10.35
C GLU A 26 16.52 23.71 -9.66
N MET A 27 15.50 22.85 -9.66
CA MET A 27 14.19 23.15 -9.12
C MET A 27 14.06 22.62 -7.69
N VAL A 28 14.54 23.41 -6.72
CA VAL A 28 14.22 23.17 -5.30
C VAL A 28 12.74 23.46 -5.10
N GLU A 29 11.98 22.42 -4.80
CA GLU A 29 10.56 22.54 -4.50
C GLU A 29 10.38 23.37 -3.22
N ALA A 30 9.70 24.52 -3.35
CA ALA A 30 9.33 25.32 -2.20
C ALA A 30 8.41 24.48 -1.31
N GLN A 31 8.88 24.13 -0.11
CA GLN A 31 8.02 23.57 0.92
C GLN A 31 6.89 24.58 1.15
N LEU A 32 5.64 24.17 0.90
CA LEU A 32 4.46 24.93 1.29
C LEU A 32 4.44 25.02 2.83
N SER A 33 5.10 26.05 3.36
CA SER A 33 5.10 26.45 4.76
C SER A 33 3.87 27.30 5.04
N GLY A 34 2.69 26.69 4.91
CA GLY A 34 1.41 27.28 5.28
C GLY A 34 0.76 26.45 6.38
N SER A 35 1.23 26.55 7.62
CA SER A 35 0.52 26.00 8.77
C SER A 35 -0.66 26.91 9.11
N THR A 36 -1.77 26.81 8.39
CA THR A 36 -3.05 27.09 9.04
C THR A 36 -3.21 26.04 10.13
N VAL A 37 -3.22 26.46 11.39
CA VAL A 37 -3.48 25.59 12.54
C VAL A 37 -4.94 25.14 12.46
N ILE A 38 -5.21 24.15 11.62
CA ILE A 38 -6.50 23.48 11.56
C ILE A 38 -6.45 22.44 12.67
N ALA A 39 -7.40 22.52 13.62
CA ALA A 39 -7.58 21.46 14.60
C ALA A 39 -7.75 20.13 13.83
N CYS A 40 -6.85 19.19 14.06
CA CYS A 40 -6.83 17.96 13.29
C CYS A 40 -8.09 17.15 13.57
N PRO A 41 -8.91 16.83 12.56
CA PRO A 41 -10.18 16.12 12.76
C PRO A 41 -10.01 14.67 13.23
N PHE A 42 -8.79 14.14 13.17
CA PHE A 42 -8.48 12.74 13.49
C PHE A 42 -7.87 12.55 14.88
N CYS A 43 -7.51 13.63 15.58
CA CYS A 43 -7.09 13.51 16.98
C CYS A 43 -8.27 13.13 17.86
N ALA A 44 -8.02 12.37 18.93
CA ALA A 44 -9.00 12.13 19.97
C ALA A 44 -9.54 13.46 20.55
N GLY A 45 -10.84 13.50 20.85
CA GLY A 45 -11.58 14.70 21.27
C GLY A 45 -12.15 15.53 20.11
N ASN A 46 -11.88 15.13 18.86
CA ASN A 46 -12.40 15.77 17.65
C ASN A 46 -13.34 14.87 16.83
N GLU A 47 -13.89 13.81 17.44
CA GLU A 47 -14.76 12.80 16.81
C GLU A 47 -15.93 13.44 16.04
N GLN A 48 -16.50 14.53 16.58
CA GLN A 48 -17.57 15.35 15.98
C GLN A 48 -17.20 15.98 14.63
N LEU A 49 -15.91 16.04 14.27
CA LEU A 49 -15.44 16.58 12.98
C LEU A 49 -15.43 15.51 11.87
N THR A 50 -15.61 14.25 12.25
CA THR A 50 -15.71 13.08 11.36
C THR A 50 -17.13 12.51 11.33
N PRO A 51 -17.55 11.81 10.26
CA PRO A 51 -18.77 11.00 10.30
C PRO A 51 -18.68 9.89 11.35
N ASP A 52 -19.83 9.32 11.72
CA ASP A 52 -19.90 8.20 12.67
C ASP A 52 -19.06 7.01 12.17
N PRO A 53 -18.32 6.33 13.06
CA PRO A 53 -17.46 5.23 12.66
C PRO A 53 -18.24 4.01 12.18
N THR A 54 -17.78 3.39 11.10
CA THR A 54 -18.27 2.08 10.62
C THR A 54 -17.60 0.91 11.36
N PHE A 55 -16.45 1.15 11.98
CA PHE A 55 -15.72 0.18 12.79
C PHE A 55 -14.82 0.90 13.77
N THR A 56 -14.60 0.32 14.96
CA THR A 56 -13.69 0.86 15.98
C THR A 56 -13.05 -0.30 16.72
N ILE A 57 -11.77 -0.15 17.06
CA ILE A 57 -11.06 -0.99 18.03
C ILE A 57 -10.86 -0.14 19.29
N LEU A 58 -11.23 -0.67 20.45
CA LEU A 58 -11.09 -0.01 21.75
C LEU A 58 -9.89 -0.57 22.51
N ASP A 59 -9.25 0.27 23.34
CA ASP A 59 -8.29 -0.15 24.36
C ASP A 59 -8.98 -0.75 25.57
N ASP A 60 -10.11 -0.16 25.93
CA ASP A 60 -10.98 -0.56 27.02
C ASP A 60 -12.41 -0.68 26.49
N GLU A 61 -12.95 -1.90 26.50
CA GLU A 61 -14.32 -2.17 26.03
C GLU A 61 -15.38 -1.48 26.89
N ASP A 62 -15.04 -1.08 28.12
CA ASP A 62 -15.94 -0.34 29.02
C ASP A 62 -15.91 1.19 28.77
N ASP A 63 -14.95 1.69 27.96
CA ASP A 63 -14.82 3.10 27.60
C ASP A 63 -14.86 3.31 26.07
N PRO A 64 -16.02 3.71 25.51
CA PRO A 64 -16.17 3.98 24.07
C PRO A 64 -15.25 5.08 23.53
N GLU A 65 -14.70 5.95 24.39
CA GLU A 65 -13.76 7.00 23.99
C GLU A 65 -12.31 6.49 23.90
N SER A 66 -12.02 5.29 24.41
CA SER A 66 -10.69 4.68 24.48
C SER A 66 -10.21 4.03 23.17
N TRP A 67 -10.52 4.60 22.02
CA TRP A 67 -10.27 3.94 20.74
C TRP A 67 -8.78 3.87 20.32
N SER A 68 -8.36 2.72 19.77
CA SER A 68 -7.08 2.54 19.04
C SER A 68 -7.14 3.05 17.63
N VAL A 69 -8.18 2.61 16.93
CA VAL A 69 -8.36 2.75 15.49
C VAL A 69 -9.83 3.02 15.27
N ARG A 70 -10.13 4.06 14.50
CA ARG A 70 -11.48 4.35 14.03
C ARG A 70 -11.51 4.27 12.52
N VAL A 71 -12.50 3.57 11.97
CA VAL A 71 -12.80 3.60 10.54
C VAL A 71 -14.05 4.42 10.37
N VAL A 72 -13.96 5.48 9.59
CA VAL A 72 -15.08 6.40 9.32
C VAL A 72 -15.32 6.49 7.81
N PRO A 73 -16.56 6.72 7.36
CA PRO A 73 -16.81 7.16 6.00
C PRO A 73 -16.00 8.42 5.69
N ASN A 74 -15.45 8.51 4.48
CA ASN A 74 -14.79 9.72 4.03
C ASN A 74 -15.83 10.83 3.88
N LYS A 75 -15.57 11.99 4.51
CA LYS A 75 -16.47 13.16 4.46
C LYS A 75 -16.67 13.70 3.04
N TYR A 76 -15.72 13.46 2.15
CA TYR A 76 -15.76 13.84 0.73
C TYR A 76 -15.53 12.58 -0.12
N PRO A 77 -16.54 11.69 -0.20
CA PRO A 77 -16.36 10.37 -0.81
C PRO A 77 -16.22 10.49 -2.34
N ALA A 78 -15.37 9.64 -2.94
CA ALA A 78 -15.20 9.58 -4.39
C ALA A 78 -16.28 8.71 -5.08
N VAL A 79 -16.97 7.89 -4.29
CA VAL A 79 -18.03 6.97 -4.71
C VAL A 79 -19.29 7.25 -3.88
N LYS A 80 -20.46 7.11 -4.48
CA LYS A 80 -21.72 7.28 -3.73
C LYS A 80 -22.01 6.01 -2.92
N SER A 81 -22.49 6.18 -1.70
CA SER A 81 -22.87 5.07 -0.84
C SER A 81 -23.88 4.17 -1.55
N CYS A 82 -23.64 2.87 -1.51
CA CYS A 82 -24.58 1.87 -1.97
C CYS A 82 -25.81 1.81 -1.04
N ASN A 83 -27.00 2.06 -1.57
CA ASN A 83 -28.28 1.82 -0.87
C ASN A 83 -28.94 0.50 -1.32
N GLY A 84 -28.14 -0.50 -1.72
CA GLY A 84 -28.66 -1.77 -2.24
C GLY A 84 -29.23 -1.69 -3.66
N GLN A 85 -28.90 -0.65 -4.43
CA GLN A 85 -29.19 -0.63 -5.86
C GLN A 85 -28.11 -1.40 -6.62
N VAL A 86 -28.53 -2.45 -7.32
CA VAL A 86 -27.67 -3.53 -7.83
C VAL A 86 -27.12 -3.26 -9.24
N SER A 87 -27.55 -2.19 -9.91
CA SER A 87 -27.11 -1.88 -11.28
C SER A 87 -26.72 -0.42 -11.45
N PRO A 88 -25.54 -0.12 -12.02
CA PRO A 88 -25.17 1.24 -12.38
C PRO A 88 -26.21 1.81 -13.36
N GLU A 89 -26.90 2.88 -12.96
CA GLU A 89 -27.79 3.60 -13.87
C GLU A 89 -26.93 4.27 -14.95
N ALA A 90 -27.18 3.93 -16.22
CA ALA A 90 -26.47 4.53 -17.34
C ALA A 90 -26.87 6.01 -17.47
N LEU A 91 -25.91 6.91 -17.28
CA LEU A 91 -26.09 8.35 -17.38
C LEU A 91 -25.90 8.82 -18.84
N VAL A 92 -24.99 8.18 -19.56
CA VAL A 92 -24.72 8.41 -20.98
C VAL A 92 -24.45 7.07 -21.64
N HIS A 93 -25.08 6.83 -22.79
CA HIS A 93 -24.73 5.70 -23.65
C HIS A 93 -24.76 6.14 -25.11
N SER A 94 -23.61 6.08 -25.77
CA SER A 94 -23.42 6.41 -27.18
C SER A 94 -22.35 5.51 -27.78
N GLN A 95 -22.16 5.56 -29.11
CA GLN A 95 -21.16 4.73 -29.79
C GLN A 95 -19.72 4.92 -29.27
N ALA A 96 -19.37 6.12 -28.78
CA ALA A 96 -18.00 6.45 -28.37
C ALA A 96 -17.85 6.78 -26.88
N PHE A 97 -18.96 7.02 -26.18
CA PHE A 97 -18.96 7.48 -24.79
C PHE A 97 -19.98 6.73 -23.95
N GLU A 98 -19.54 6.34 -22.76
CA GLU A 98 -20.36 5.70 -21.75
C GLU A 98 -20.11 6.39 -20.40
N ALA A 99 -21.17 6.55 -19.61
CA ALA A 99 -21.07 7.03 -18.25
C ALA A 99 -22.09 6.31 -17.38
N PHE A 100 -21.67 5.91 -16.19
CA PHE A 100 -22.48 5.18 -15.23
C PHE A 100 -22.38 5.84 -13.86
N ALA A 101 -23.45 5.71 -13.06
CA ALA A 101 -23.36 6.05 -11.65
C ALA A 101 -22.38 5.11 -10.93
N LEU A 102 -21.41 5.68 -10.21
CA LEU A 102 -20.43 4.92 -9.44
C LEU A 102 -20.89 4.73 -7.99
N THR A 103 -21.17 3.49 -7.60
CA THR A 103 -21.57 3.13 -6.24
C THR A 103 -20.47 2.37 -5.52
N GLY A 104 -20.50 2.40 -4.19
CA GLY A 104 -19.58 1.66 -3.34
C GLY A 104 -19.37 2.36 -2.00
N GLY A 105 -18.12 2.38 -1.52
CA GLY A 105 -17.76 3.07 -0.29
C GLY A 105 -16.38 3.69 -0.33
N HIS A 106 -16.20 4.77 0.41
CA HIS A 106 -14.91 5.41 0.63
C HIS A 106 -14.72 5.55 2.14
N GLU A 107 -13.75 4.84 2.70
CA GLU A 107 -13.46 4.81 4.13
C GLU A 107 -12.08 5.39 4.44
N VAL A 108 -11.96 6.01 5.61
CA VAL A 108 -10.72 6.51 6.19
C VAL A 108 -10.45 5.74 7.48
N PHE A 109 -9.26 5.16 7.57
CA PHE A 109 -8.74 4.51 8.77
C PHE A 109 -7.93 5.55 9.53
N ILE A 110 -8.43 5.98 10.67
CA ILE A 110 -7.72 6.81 11.63
C ILE A 110 -6.93 5.86 12.53
N GLU A 111 -5.62 5.85 12.36
CA GLU A 111 -4.74 4.77 12.85
C GLU A 111 -4.19 5.04 14.26
N SER A 112 -4.50 6.20 14.85
CA SER A 112 -4.12 6.54 16.23
C SER A 112 -5.01 7.64 16.81
N PRO A 113 -5.32 7.63 18.11
CA PRO A 113 -5.90 8.80 18.80
C PRO A 113 -4.91 9.98 18.90
N LEU A 114 -3.61 9.71 18.82
CA LEU A 114 -2.55 10.71 18.91
C LEU A 114 -2.17 11.24 17.53
N HIS A 115 -1.74 12.51 17.47
CA HIS A 115 -1.26 13.11 16.23
C HIS A 115 0.16 12.63 15.87
N VAL A 116 0.26 11.42 15.34
CA VAL A 116 1.50 10.86 14.81
C VAL A 116 1.51 10.91 13.29
N TYR A 117 2.70 10.99 12.70
CA TYR A 117 2.89 11.19 11.26
C TYR A 117 3.09 9.89 10.50
N SER A 118 3.58 8.85 11.19
CA SER A 118 3.86 7.54 10.60
C SER A 118 3.41 6.37 11.46
N LEU A 119 3.06 5.28 10.79
CA LEU A 119 2.83 3.96 11.40
C LEU A 119 4.04 3.44 12.18
N THR A 120 5.26 3.90 11.88
CA THR A 120 6.47 3.48 12.59
C THR A 120 6.57 4.07 14.00
N GLU A 121 5.81 5.13 14.30
CA GLU A 121 5.70 5.77 15.62
C GLU A 121 4.77 5.01 16.56
N LEU A 122 3.86 4.19 16.02
CA LEU A 122 2.95 3.35 16.81
C LEU A 122 3.70 2.30 17.61
N SER A 123 3.08 1.73 18.64
CA SER A 123 3.59 0.49 19.26
C SER A 123 3.37 -0.71 18.33
N GLU A 124 3.95 -1.86 18.66
CA GLU A 124 3.73 -3.08 17.87
C GLU A 124 2.27 -3.56 17.96
N SER A 125 1.63 -3.48 19.13
CA SER A 125 0.22 -3.79 19.30
C SER A 125 -0.68 -2.90 18.46
N ARG A 126 -0.46 -1.57 18.45
CA ARG A 126 -1.23 -0.63 17.63
C ARG A 126 -1.04 -0.87 16.14
N MET A 127 0.16 -1.26 15.71
CA MET A 127 0.40 -1.66 14.34
C MET A 127 -0.45 -2.88 13.96
N ILE A 128 -0.62 -3.85 14.87
CA ILE A 128 -1.48 -5.02 14.67
C ILE A 128 -2.96 -4.60 14.65
N ASP A 129 -3.39 -3.67 15.51
CA ASP A 129 -4.77 -3.15 15.51
C ASP A 129 -5.12 -2.51 14.16
N VAL A 130 -4.21 -1.70 13.61
CA VAL A 130 -4.39 -1.08 12.29
C VAL A 130 -4.59 -2.13 11.19
N PHE A 131 -3.75 -3.16 11.17
CA PHE A 131 -3.88 -4.25 10.18
C PHE A 131 -5.12 -5.12 10.44
N SER A 132 -5.56 -5.26 11.69
CA SER A 132 -6.81 -5.93 12.06
C SER A 132 -8.02 -5.15 11.54
N ALA A 133 -8.00 -3.82 11.64
CA ALA A 133 -9.02 -2.96 11.05
C ALA A 133 -9.04 -3.06 9.53
N TYR A 134 -7.87 -3.09 8.87
CA TYR A 134 -7.78 -3.34 7.42
C TYR A 134 -8.45 -4.66 7.03
N LEU A 135 -8.10 -5.75 7.73
CA LEU A 135 -8.65 -7.08 7.48
C LEU A 135 -10.18 -7.10 7.69
N ASN A 136 -10.67 -6.48 8.76
CA ASN A 136 -12.10 -6.38 9.05
C ASN A 136 -12.86 -5.68 7.92
N ARG A 137 -12.39 -4.50 7.52
CA ARG A 137 -13.09 -3.70 6.50
C ARG A 137 -12.98 -4.29 5.11
N MET A 138 -11.82 -4.86 4.74
CA MET A 138 -11.67 -5.55 3.45
C MET A 138 -12.56 -6.79 3.37
N ARG A 139 -12.75 -7.55 4.47
CA ARG A 139 -13.73 -8.64 4.54
C ARG A 139 -15.15 -8.13 4.31
N TYR A 140 -15.55 -7.05 4.99
CA TYR A 140 -16.86 -6.44 4.81
C TYR A 140 -17.14 -6.08 3.33
N TRP A 141 -16.18 -5.40 2.66
CA TRP A 141 -16.38 -4.99 1.26
C TRP A 141 -16.32 -6.14 0.27
N ARG A 142 -15.59 -7.23 0.58
CA ARG A 142 -15.54 -8.44 -0.23
C ARG A 142 -16.88 -9.19 -0.26
N GLU A 143 -17.66 -9.11 0.81
CA GLU A 143 -18.97 -9.78 0.94
C GLU A 143 -20.12 -8.99 0.29
N ARG A 144 -19.83 -7.82 -0.31
CA ARG A 144 -20.82 -6.99 -0.98
C ARG A 144 -21.02 -7.44 -2.43
N ASP A 145 -22.24 -7.86 -2.76
CA ASP A 145 -22.62 -8.25 -4.13
C ASP A 145 -22.62 -7.09 -5.14
N ASP A 146 -22.64 -5.84 -4.66
CA ASP A 146 -22.65 -4.62 -5.48
C ASP A 146 -21.29 -3.93 -5.56
N VAL A 147 -20.22 -4.63 -5.18
CA VAL A 147 -18.83 -4.19 -5.27
C VAL A 147 -18.04 -5.16 -6.16
N ASP A 148 -17.51 -4.61 -7.24
CA ASP A 148 -16.67 -5.35 -8.18
C ASP A 148 -15.21 -5.37 -7.74
N TYR A 149 -14.77 -4.28 -7.11
CA TYR A 149 -13.37 -4.08 -6.73
C TYR A 149 -13.24 -3.19 -5.50
N HIS A 150 -12.32 -3.54 -4.61
CA HIS A 150 -11.92 -2.70 -3.49
C HIS A 150 -10.41 -2.66 -3.35
N ILE A 151 -9.90 -1.50 -2.95
CA ILE A 151 -8.47 -1.24 -2.82
C ILE A 151 -8.20 -0.50 -1.52
N LEU A 152 -7.25 -1.01 -0.74
CA LEU A 152 -6.73 -0.35 0.44
C LEU A 152 -5.37 0.27 0.13
N PHE A 153 -5.22 1.54 0.47
CA PHE A 153 -4.01 2.30 0.20
C PHE A 153 -3.71 3.34 1.28
N LYS A 154 -2.45 3.77 1.34
CA LYS A 154 -1.98 4.84 2.22
C LYS A 154 -1.17 5.85 1.42
N ASN A 155 -1.34 7.13 1.76
CA ASN A 155 -0.54 8.23 1.22
C ASN A 155 0.16 8.93 2.40
N VAL A 156 1.50 9.00 2.39
CA VAL A 156 2.29 9.68 3.43
C VAL A 156 3.14 10.75 2.79
N GLY A 157 3.08 11.97 3.33
CA GLY A 157 3.83 13.12 2.82
C GLY A 157 3.19 13.79 1.59
N ALA A 158 3.48 15.08 1.41
CA ALA A 158 2.87 15.89 0.36
C ALA A 158 3.17 15.36 -1.06
N ALA A 159 4.40 14.87 -1.31
CA ALA A 159 4.80 14.30 -2.60
C ALA A 159 4.09 12.97 -2.95
N ALA A 160 3.41 12.35 -1.98
CA ALA A 160 2.57 11.17 -2.16
C ALA A 160 1.08 11.49 -2.23
N GLY A 161 0.70 12.78 -2.17
CA GLY A 161 -0.70 13.22 -2.21
C GLY A 161 -1.43 13.21 -0.87
N ALA A 162 -0.71 13.19 0.26
CA ALA A 162 -1.33 13.31 1.58
C ALA A 162 -1.84 14.75 1.81
N SER A 163 -3.11 14.89 2.18
CA SER A 163 -3.74 16.17 2.52
C SER A 163 -3.69 16.49 4.03
N LEU A 164 -3.62 15.45 4.86
CA LEU A 164 -3.52 15.53 6.32
C LEU A 164 -2.25 14.85 6.80
N ARG A 165 -1.65 15.41 7.85
CA ARG A 165 -0.42 14.91 8.45
C ARG A 165 -0.63 13.75 9.42
N HIS A 166 -1.80 13.72 10.08
CA HIS A 166 -2.17 12.63 10.98
C HIS A 166 -2.19 11.31 10.20
N THR A 167 -1.60 10.27 10.75
CA THR A 167 -1.47 8.98 10.07
C THR A 167 -2.82 8.33 9.80
N HIS A 168 -3.14 8.16 8.52
CA HIS A 168 -4.39 7.53 8.10
C HIS A 168 -4.18 6.75 6.81
N SER A 169 -5.06 5.78 6.58
CA SER A 169 -5.15 5.03 5.32
C SER A 169 -6.57 5.15 4.78
N GLN A 170 -6.77 4.73 3.54
CA GLN A 170 -8.05 4.81 2.86
C GLN A 170 -8.38 3.49 2.19
N LEU A 171 -9.67 3.20 2.10
CA LEU A 171 -10.20 2.13 1.27
C LEU A 171 -11.26 2.71 0.35
N ILE A 172 -11.19 2.37 -0.93
CA ILE A 172 -12.24 2.65 -1.90
C ILE A 172 -12.77 1.31 -2.41
N ALA A 173 -14.07 1.09 -2.25
CA ALA A 173 -14.84 0.02 -2.86
C ALA A 173 -15.70 0.60 -3.98
N THR A 174 -15.78 -0.07 -5.11
CA THR A 174 -16.37 0.43 -6.35
C THR A 174 -17.13 -0.66 -7.09
N SER A 175 -18.28 -0.30 -7.67
CA SER A 175 -19.09 -1.12 -8.58
C SER A 175 -18.57 -1.15 -10.03
N VAL A 176 -17.32 -0.74 -10.23
CA VAL A 176 -16.66 -0.72 -11.54
C VAL A 176 -15.27 -1.32 -11.38
N MET A 177 -14.99 -2.36 -12.16
CA MET A 177 -13.66 -2.95 -12.29
C MET A 177 -12.73 -2.00 -13.08
N PRO A 178 -11.60 -1.55 -12.50
CA PRO A 178 -10.63 -0.76 -13.26
C PRO A 178 -10.00 -1.56 -14.41
N GLY A 179 -9.84 -0.94 -15.58
CA GLY A 179 -9.31 -1.63 -16.77
C GLY A 179 -7.92 -2.25 -16.58
N SER A 180 -7.04 -1.62 -15.78
CA SER A 180 -5.73 -2.19 -15.44
C SER A 180 -5.83 -3.47 -14.61
N ILE A 181 -6.85 -3.57 -13.75
CA ILE A 181 -7.12 -4.78 -12.95
C ILE A 181 -7.73 -5.88 -13.82
N SER A 182 -8.64 -5.54 -14.75
CA SER A 182 -9.14 -6.51 -15.74
C SER A 182 -8.01 -7.08 -16.61
N ALA A 183 -7.09 -6.22 -17.06
CA ALA A 183 -5.91 -6.66 -17.84
C ALA A 183 -4.98 -7.57 -17.02
N LEU A 184 -4.77 -7.25 -15.73
CA LEU A 184 -4.03 -8.10 -14.80
C LEU A 184 -4.70 -9.46 -14.64
N MET A 185 -6.01 -9.50 -14.40
CA MET A 185 -6.79 -10.76 -14.29
C MET A 185 -6.65 -11.62 -15.54
N SER A 186 -6.74 -11.03 -16.74
CA SER A 186 -6.52 -11.74 -18.00
C SER A 186 -5.13 -12.36 -18.06
N ARG A 187 -4.08 -11.59 -17.75
CA ARG A 187 -2.70 -12.10 -17.76
C ARG A 187 -2.48 -13.23 -16.77
N LEU A 188 -2.99 -13.11 -15.54
CA LEU A 188 -2.88 -14.14 -14.52
C LEU A 188 -3.60 -15.43 -14.95
N GLY A 189 -4.84 -15.32 -15.42
CA GLY A 189 -5.62 -16.46 -15.91
C GLY A 189 -5.01 -17.12 -17.14
N GLU A 190 -4.50 -16.34 -18.10
CA GLU A 190 -3.81 -16.88 -19.27
C GLU A 190 -2.50 -17.59 -18.92
N HIS A 191 -1.72 -17.06 -17.98
CA HIS A 191 -0.51 -17.71 -17.52
C HIS A 191 -0.86 -19.04 -16.84
N HIS A 192 -1.77 -19.01 -15.88
CA HIS A 192 -2.23 -20.21 -15.17
C HIS A 192 -2.80 -21.26 -16.12
N GLY A 193 -3.62 -20.87 -17.10
CA GLY A 193 -4.14 -21.78 -18.12
C GLY A 193 -3.08 -22.40 -19.02
N LYS A 194 -1.93 -21.74 -19.23
CA LYS A 194 -0.82 -22.23 -20.06
C LYS A 194 0.18 -23.09 -19.26
N THR A 195 0.47 -22.73 -18.02
CA THR A 195 1.55 -23.35 -17.22
C THR A 195 1.03 -24.26 -16.11
N GLY A 196 -0.21 -24.08 -15.67
CA GLY A 196 -0.74 -24.69 -14.44
C GLY A 196 -0.21 -24.06 -13.15
N GLU A 197 0.54 -22.95 -13.24
CA GLU A 197 1.16 -22.28 -12.10
C GLU A 197 0.65 -20.85 -11.92
N CYS A 198 0.69 -20.34 -10.70
CA CYS A 198 0.42 -18.93 -10.43
C CYS A 198 1.63 -18.08 -10.84
N LEU A 199 1.42 -17.07 -11.69
CA LEU A 199 2.48 -16.17 -12.16
C LEU A 199 3.24 -15.50 -11.01
N VAL A 200 2.52 -15.03 -9.97
CA VAL A 200 3.13 -14.40 -8.79
C VAL A 200 3.98 -15.39 -8.00
N CYS A 201 3.55 -16.66 -7.89
CA CYS A 201 4.35 -17.71 -7.25
C CYS A 201 5.62 -18.01 -8.04
N SER A 202 5.54 -18.14 -9.38
CA SER A 202 6.72 -18.38 -10.22
C SER A 202 7.72 -17.22 -10.12
N MET A 203 7.25 -15.97 -10.19
CA MET A 203 8.08 -14.78 -9.98
C MET A 203 8.74 -14.76 -8.60
N SER A 204 7.96 -15.04 -7.54
CA SER A 204 8.46 -15.07 -6.16
C SER A 204 9.48 -16.20 -5.95
N GLY A 205 9.30 -17.34 -6.63
CA GLY A 205 10.24 -18.46 -6.63
C GLY A 205 11.59 -18.07 -7.25
N GLU A 206 11.58 -17.48 -8.44
CA GLU A 206 12.80 -17.01 -9.12
C GLU A 206 13.57 -15.98 -8.29
N GLU A 207 12.85 -15.03 -7.66
CA GLU A 207 13.45 -14.02 -6.80
C GLU A 207 14.10 -14.62 -5.54
N GLN A 208 13.47 -15.62 -4.94
CA GLN A 208 14.02 -16.35 -3.80
C GLN A 208 15.23 -17.19 -4.19
N THR A 209 15.22 -17.87 -5.35
CA THR A 209 16.36 -18.63 -5.85
C THR A 209 17.56 -17.73 -6.15
N SER A 210 17.33 -16.56 -6.76
CA SER A 210 18.37 -15.58 -7.04
C SER A 210 18.91 -14.92 -5.77
N GLY A 211 18.03 -14.56 -4.84
CA GLY A 211 18.37 -13.85 -3.60
C GLY A 211 18.82 -12.39 -3.79
N MET A 212 19.10 -11.95 -5.02
CA MET A 212 19.70 -10.65 -5.32
C MET A 212 18.84 -9.48 -4.85
N ARG A 213 17.53 -9.58 -5.07
CA ARG A 213 16.55 -8.51 -4.81
C ARG A 213 15.75 -8.68 -3.52
N ILE A 214 16.02 -9.72 -2.73
CA ILE A 214 15.36 -9.97 -1.45
C ILE A 214 15.78 -8.92 -0.42
N ILE A 215 14.83 -8.23 0.20
CA ILE A 215 15.07 -7.26 1.28
C ILE A 215 15.02 -7.97 2.63
N ALA A 216 13.98 -8.77 2.86
CA ALA A 216 13.75 -9.51 4.09
C ALA A 216 12.84 -10.72 3.83
N THR A 217 13.00 -11.76 4.64
CA THR A 217 12.13 -12.95 4.66
C THR A 217 11.74 -13.20 6.10
N THR A 218 10.46 -13.50 6.32
CA THR A 218 9.90 -13.90 7.61
C THR A 218 9.32 -15.31 7.49
N GLU A 219 8.61 -15.76 8.52
CA GLU A 219 7.94 -17.05 8.48
C GLU A 219 6.92 -17.10 7.35
N HIS A 220 6.08 -16.08 7.23
CA HIS A 220 4.94 -16.08 6.31
C HIS A 220 5.15 -15.23 5.05
N PHE A 221 6.12 -14.32 5.03
CA PHE A 221 6.27 -13.33 3.95
C PHE A 221 7.68 -13.22 3.40
N VAL A 222 7.77 -12.74 2.15
CA VAL A 222 9.00 -12.30 1.53
C VAL A 222 8.83 -10.87 1.00
N ALA A 223 9.81 -10.02 1.31
CA ALA A 223 9.91 -8.66 0.83
C ALA A 223 11.06 -8.55 -0.19
N MET A 224 10.80 -7.95 -1.34
CA MET A 224 11.79 -7.83 -2.43
C MET A 224 11.64 -6.52 -3.20
N CYS A 225 12.68 -6.11 -3.92
CA CYS A 225 12.56 -5.13 -4.99
C CYS A 225 12.18 -5.86 -6.28
N PRO A 226 11.02 -5.61 -6.92
CA PRO A 226 10.66 -6.29 -8.17
C PRO A 226 11.74 -6.18 -9.25
N PHE A 227 11.92 -7.24 -10.05
CA PHE A 227 12.82 -7.22 -11.21
C PHE A 227 12.61 -5.99 -12.11
N ALA A 228 11.36 -5.62 -12.39
CA ALA A 228 10.99 -4.44 -13.17
C ALA A 228 10.36 -3.36 -12.28
N SER A 229 11.07 -2.89 -11.24
CA SER A 229 10.57 -1.82 -10.38
C SER A 229 10.32 -0.51 -11.15
N ARG A 230 9.05 -0.10 -11.25
CA ARG A 230 8.64 1.16 -11.90
C ARG A 230 9.12 2.44 -11.21
N VAL A 231 9.50 2.37 -9.94
CA VAL A 231 10.03 3.50 -9.16
C VAL A 231 11.21 3.07 -8.29
N PRO A 232 12.14 3.99 -7.95
CA PRO A 232 13.24 3.72 -7.03
C PRO A 232 12.74 3.14 -5.70
N TYR A 233 13.44 2.11 -5.21
CA TYR A 233 13.14 1.47 -3.93
C TYR A 233 11.71 0.94 -3.77
N LEU A 234 11.01 0.65 -4.88
CA LEU A 234 9.75 -0.11 -4.83
C LEU A 234 10.00 -1.42 -4.10
N MET A 235 9.20 -1.69 -3.07
CA MET A 235 9.21 -2.93 -2.31
C MET A 235 7.90 -3.65 -2.55
N ARG A 236 7.97 -4.95 -2.82
CA ARG A 236 6.82 -5.85 -2.92
C ARG A 236 6.90 -6.89 -1.81
N LEU A 237 5.81 -7.02 -1.06
CA LEU A 237 5.59 -8.08 -0.08
C LEU A 237 4.65 -9.13 -0.66
N ILE A 238 5.02 -10.40 -0.54
CA ILE A 238 4.21 -11.52 -1.02
C ILE A 238 4.18 -12.59 0.07
N PRO A 239 3.01 -13.21 0.36
CA PRO A 239 2.96 -14.45 1.13
C PRO A 239 3.88 -15.53 0.54
N ARG A 240 4.51 -16.33 1.39
CA ARG A 240 5.38 -17.43 0.94
C ARG A 240 4.58 -18.63 0.44
N ASN A 241 3.40 -18.84 1.02
CA ASN A 241 2.44 -19.84 0.58
C ASN A 241 1.40 -19.16 -0.30
N HIS A 242 0.93 -19.84 -1.34
CA HIS A 242 -0.12 -19.31 -2.21
C HIS A 242 -1.35 -18.92 -1.40
N GLN A 243 -1.72 -17.64 -1.48
CA GLN A 243 -2.93 -17.11 -0.87
C GLN A 243 -3.51 -16.07 -1.82
N ASP A 244 -4.72 -16.32 -2.31
CA ASP A 244 -5.36 -15.53 -3.36
C ASP A 244 -5.84 -14.16 -2.87
N SER A 245 -6.20 -14.08 -1.60
CA SER A 245 -6.91 -12.95 -1.01
C SER A 245 -6.28 -12.51 0.30
N PHE A 246 -6.24 -11.20 0.52
CA PHE A 246 -5.71 -10.62 1.76
C PHE A 246 -6.66 -10.92 2.91
N GLU A 247 -7.96 -11.02 2.60
CA GLU A 247 -9.02 -11.33 3.56
C GLU A 247 -8.90 -12.73 4.16
N ALA A 248 -8.15 -13.63 3.52
CA ALA A 248 -7.89 -14.98 4.01
C ALA A 248 -6.74 -15.06 5.03
N ILE A 249 -6.09 -13.94 5.36
CA ILE A 249 -5.02 -13.90 6.36
C ILE A 249 -5.52 -14.36 7.75
N GLU A 250 -4.69 -15.19 8.40
CA GLU A 250 -4.87 -15.63 9.77
C GLU A 250 -4.06 -14.80 10.77
N GLN A 251 -4.39 -14.91 12.06
CA GLN A 251 -3.79 -14.06 13.09
C GLN A 251 -2.25 -14.09 13.16
N PRO A 252 -1.56 -15.26 13.09
CA PRO A 252 -0.09 -15.28 13.09
C PRO A 252 0.51 -14.57 11.87
N GLN A 253 -0.10 -14.75 10.70
CA GLN A 253 0.29 -14.06 9.47
C GLN A 253 0.06 -12.55 9.58
N LEU A 254 -1.05 -12.12 10.19
CA LEU A 254 -1.34 -10.69 10.37
C LEU A 254 -0.30 -9.99 11.24
N VAL A 255 0.12 -10.64 12.33
CA VAL A 255 1.17 -10.14 13.23
C VAL A 255 2.51 -10.05 12.50
N ASP A 256 2.91 -11.11 11.79
CA ASP A 256 4.15 -11.13 11.00
C ASP A 256 4.15 -10.05 9.92
N LEU A 257 3.03 -9.87 9.22
CA LEU A 257 2.83 -8.82 8.22
C LEU A 257 3.01 -7.42 8.83
N ALA A 258 2.32 -7.14 9.93
CA ALA A 258 2.38 -5.85 10.62
C ALA A 258 3.84 -5.50 11.01
N MET A 259 4.59 -6.47 11.52
CA MET A 259 5.99 -6.28 11.91
C MET A 259 6.91 -6.11 10.71
N LEU A 260 6.71 -6.88 9.64
CA LEU A 260 7.48 -6.75 8.42
C LEU A 260 7.23 -5.39 7.74
N VAL A 261 5.98 -4.95 7.64
CA VAL A 261 5.65 -3.61 7.09
C VAL A 261 6.28 -2.53 7.95
N ARG A 262 6.16 -2.59 9.29
CA ARG A 262 6.81 -1.64 10.20
C ARG A 262 8.33 -1.58 9.95
N LYS A 263 8.99 -2.72 9.74
CA LYS A 263 10.41 -2.79 9.40
C LYS A 263 10.71 -2.09 8.08
N LEU A 264 9.93 -2.36 7.03
CA LEU A 264 10.13 -1.74 5.71
C LEU A 264 9.88 -0.24 5.72
N LEU A 265 8.84 0.24 6.42
CA LEU A 265 8.56 1.66 6.53
C LEU A 265 9.70 2.42 7.23
N LYS A 266 10.35 1.83 8.24
CA LYS A 266 11.58 2.40 8.83
C LYS A 266 12.73 2.51 7.83
N LEU A 267 12.83 1.59 6.87
CA LEU A 267 13.80 1.70 5.78
C LEU A 267 13.44 2.85 4.84
N VAL A 268 12.15 3.00 4.50
CA VAL A 268 11.65 4.12 3.69
C VAL A 268 11.99 5.47 4.35
N GLU A 269 11.73 5.59 5.65
CA GLU A 269 12.05 6.79 6.42
C GLU A 269 13.55 7.05 6.56
N SER A 270 14.39 6.04 6.36
CA SER A 270 15.85 6.18 6.36
C SER A 270 16.41 6.61 5.01
N ILE A 271 15.71 6.32 3.90
CA ILE A 271 16.13 6.72 2.54
C ILE A 271 15.58 8.08 2.13
N LEU A 272 14.47 8.54 2.71
CA LEU A 272 13.76 9.74 2.30
C LEU A 272 13.25 10.51 3.51
N THR A 273 13.79 11.72 3.73
CA THR A 273 13.43 12.60 4.85
C THR A 273 13.14 14.01 4.33
N PRO A 274 11.93 14.57 4.53
CA PRO A 274 10.76 13.94 5.16
C PRO A 274 10.25 12.76 4.31
N ALA A 275 9.71 11.73 4.98
CA ALA A 275 9.22 10.55 4.29
C ALA A 275 8.02 10.90 3.39
N ALA A 276 8.09 10.42 2.15
CA ALA A 276 6.96 10.43 1.24
C ALA A 276 6.84 9.08 0.55
N TYR A 277 5.72 8.40 0.73
CA TYR A 277 5.49 7.10 0.13
C TYR A 277 4.01 6.83 0.03
N ASN A 278 3.67 5.87 -0.82
CA ASN A 278 2.38 5.23 -0.74
C ASN A 278 2.58 3.74 -0.50
N PHE A 279 1.57 3.09 0.05
CA PHE A 279 1.46 1.64 -0.08
C PHE A 279 0.07 1.26 -0.58
N ILE A 280 -0.01 0.09 -1.21
CA ILE A 280 -1.25 -0.48 -1.75
C ILE A 280 -1.28 -1.97 -1.42
N ILE A 281 -2.44 -2.47 -1.01
CA ILE A 281 -2.73 -3.91 -0.90
C ILE A 281 -3.50 -4.33 -2.15
N HIS A 282 -2.93 -5.25 -2.92
CA HIS A 282 -3.55 -5.84 -4.10
C HIS A 282 -4.11 -7.21 -3.73
N THR A 283 -5.42 -7.35 -3.80
CA THR A 283 -6.12 -8.59 -3.46
C THR A 283 -6.98 -9.09 -4.61
N ARG A 284 -7.32 -10.39 -4.61
CA ARG A 284 -8.13 -10.98 -5.68
C ARG A 284 -9.51 -10.33 -5.71
N PRO A 285 -9.91 -9.72 -6.84
CA PRO A 285 -11.28 -9.23 -7.02
C PRO A 285 -12.29 -10.38 -6.99
N THR A 286 -13.49 -10.13 -6.47
CA THR A 286 -14.55 -11.14 -6.31
C THR A 286 -14.99 -11.74 -7.64
N ALA A 287 -15.02 -10.93 -8.71
CA ALA A 287 -15.30 -11.34 -10.08
C ALA A 287 -14.22 -12.26 -10.71
N PHE A 288 -13.04 -12.37 -10.10
CA PHE A 288 -12.00 -13.30 -10.56
C PHE A 288 -12.16 -14.65 -9.85
N HIS A 289 -12.71 -15.65 -10.56
CA HIS A 289 -13.03 -16.96 -9.98
C HIS A 289 -11.86 -17.95 -9.95
N ASP A 290 -10.80 -17.72 -10.75
CA ASP A 290 -9.61 -18.57 -10.74
C ASP A 290 -8.72 -18.24 -9.52
N THR A 291 -9.04 -18.87 -8.39
CA THR A 291 -8.33 -18.65 -7.12
C THR A 291 -6.88 -19.17 -7.14
N ALA A 292 -6.56 -20.11 -8.03
CA ALA A 292 -5.21 -20.62 -8.21
C ALA A 292 -4.33 -19.68 -9.04
N ALA A 293 -4.92 -18.86 -9.92
CA ALA A 293 -4.17 -17.89 -10.73
C ALA A 293 -3.78 -16.61 -9.97
N PHE A 294 -4.55 -16.20 -8.96
CA PHE A 294 -4.28 -14.98 -8.19
C PHE A 294 -3.54 -15.28 -6.89
N HIS A 295 -2.58 -14.44 -6.53
CA HIS A 295 -1.90 -14.43 -5.24
C HIS A 295 -1.81 -12.97 -4.83
N TRP A 296 -2.30 -12.60 -3.64
CA TRP A 296 -2.29 -11.20 -3.20
C TRP A 296 -0.86 -10.71 -2.91
N TRP A 297 -0.63 -9.40 -3.02
CA TRP A 297 0.63 -8.79 -2.62
C TRP A 297 0.41 -7.37 -2.09
N MET A 298 1.42 -6.84 -1.40
CA MET A 298 1.47 -5.45 -0.99
C MET A 298 2.63 -4.74 -1.68
N GLU A 299 2.43 -3.50 -2.11
CA GLU A 299 3.50 -2.66 -2.63
C GLU A 299 3.73 -1.45 -1.72
N ILE A 300 4.99 -1.10 -1.49
CA ILE A 300 5.39 0.15 -0.85
C ILE A 300 6.29 0.89 -1.84
N PHE A 301 5.90 2.09 -2.26
CA PHE A 301 6.64 2.89 -3.23
C PHE A 301 7.04 4.26 -2.66
N PRO A 302 8.33 4.43 -2.31
CA PRO A 302 8.89 5.72 -1.94
C PRO A 302 8.83 6.73 -3.10
N ARG A 303 8.41 7.96 -2.81
CA ARG A 303 8.28 9.05 -3.78
C ARG A 303 9.60 9.80 -3.93
N VAL A 304 10.64 9.08 -4.35
CA VAL A 304 11.99 9.63 -4.59
C VAL A 304 12.03 10.45 -5.88
N THR A 305 11.30 10.02 -6.90
CA THR A 305 11.20 10.69 -8.20
C THR A 305 9.75 11.03 -8.53
N LYS A 306 9.56 12.02 -9.40
CA LYS A 306 8.25 12.38 -9.96
C LYS A 306 8.07 11.76 -11.32
N LEU A 307 6.87 11.28 -11.61
CA LEU A 307 6.47 10.88 -12.96
C LEU A 307 6.29 12.14 -13.82
N ALA A 308 6.76 12.09 -15.06
CA ALA A 308 6.72 13.20 -15.99
C ALA A 308 6.06 12.77 -17.32
N GLY A 309 6.10 13.64 -18.33
CA GLY A 309 5.37 13.46 -19.57
C GLY A 309 5.70 12.18 -20.34
N PHE A 310 6.91 11.63 -20.19
CA PHE A 310 7.26 10.35 -20.81
C PHE A 310 6.48 9.20 -20.17
N GLU A 311 6.50 9.12 -18.84
CA GLU A 311 5.78 8.07 -18.11
C GLU A 311 4.27 8.19 -18.32
N TRP A 312 3.72 9.41 -18.25
CA TRP A 312 2.29 9.66 -18.49
C TRP A 312 1.84 9.35 -19.92
N GLY A 313 2.69 9.57 -20.93
CA GLY A 313 2.32 9.42 -22.34
C GLY A 313 2.53 8.03 -22.92
N SER A 314 3.32 7.17 -22.26
CA SER A 314 3.74 5.88 -22.82
C SER A 314 3.45 4.66 -21.95
N ASP A 315 3.08 4.86 -20.68
CA ASP A 315 3.04 3.80 -19.66
C ASP A 315 4.38 3.02 -19.56
N CYS A 316 5.48 3.68 -19.95
CA CYS A 316 6.85 3.21 -19.79
C CYS A 316 7.53 4.03 -18.71
N TYR A 317 8.12 3.36 -17.72
CA TYR A 317 8.69 4.01 -16.53
C TYR A 317 10.19 4.16 -16.65
N ILE A 318 10.75 5.22 -16.07
CA ILE A 318 12.19 5.41 -15.96
C ILE A 318 12.59 5.30 -14.49
N ASN A 319 13.38 4.27 -14.18
CA ASN A 319 13.93 4.07 -12.84
C ASN A 319 15.45 4.29 -12.86
N PRO A 320 15.97 5.34 -12.21
CA PRO A 320 17.40 5.56 -12.13
C PRO A 320 18.11 4.59 -11.17
N VAL A 321 17.40 3.84 -10.33
CA VAL A 321 18.03 2.91 -9.37
C VAL A 321 17.79 1.47 -9.81
N LEU A 322 18.89 0.72 -10.00
CA LEU A 322 18.82 -0.73 -10.23
C LEU A 322 18.11 -1.42 -9.04
N PRO A 323 17.10 -2.28 -9.28
CA PRO A 323 16.43 -3.01 -8.20
C PRO A 323 17.38 -3.82 -7.31
N GLU A 324 18.45 -4.38 -7.88
CA GLU A 324 19.50 -5.12 -7.16
C GLU A 324 20.30 -4.20 -6.22
N ALA A 325 20.61 -2.99 -6.69
CA ALA A 325 21.33 -1.99 -5.90
C ALA A 325 20.43 -1.46 -4.78
N ALA A 326 19.16 -1.18 -5.08
CA ALA A 326 18.16 -0.79 -4.09
C ALA A 326 18.03 -1.85 -2.99
N ALA A 327 17.86 -3.12 -3.34
CA ALA A 327 17.77 -4.21 -2.37
C ALA A 327 19.04 -4.33 -1.52
N THR A 328 20.22 -4.21 -2.13
CA THR A 328 21.50 -4.22 -1.42
C THR A 328 21.61 -3.08 -0.41
N HIS A 329 21.20 -1.88 -0.82
CA HIS A 329 21.18 -0.71 0.04
C HIS A 329 20.20 -0.87 1.21
N LEU A 330 18.97 -1.31 0.94
CA LEU A 330 17.95 -1.57 1.96
C LEU A 330 18.40 -2.63 2.99
N ARG A 331 19.04 -3.73 2.53
CA ARG A 331 19.65 -4.74 3.42
C ARG A 331 20.78 -4.17 4.28
N SER A 332 21.55 -3.21 3.76
CA SER A 332 22.59 -2.52 4.52
C SER A 332 21.98 -1.66 5.62
N LEU A 333 20.98 -0.84 5.28
CA LEU A 333 20.26 0.01 6.23
C LEU A 333 19.57 -0.81 7.33
N SER A 334 18.93 -1.93 6.97
CA SER A 334 18.31 -2.83 7.95
C SER A 334 19.31 -3.31 9.01
N ARG A 335 20.51 -3.72 8.58
CA ARG A 335 21.58 -4.15 9.50
C ARG A 335 22.08 -3.02 10.40
N GLN A 336 22.07 -1.78 9.91
CA GLN A 336 22.46 -0.61 10.71
C GLN A 336 21.41 -0.29 11.78
N LEU A 337 20.12 -0.29 11.42
CA LEU A 337 19.01 -0.05 12.36
C LEU A 337 18.98 -1.11 13.47
N GLU A 338 19.18 -2.38 13.14
CA GLU A 338 19.25 -3.48 14.11
C GLU A 338 20.42 -3.32 15.10
N ARG A 339 21.58 -2.83 14.62
CA ARG A 339 22.75 -2.54 15.48
C ARG A 339 22.52 -1.32 16.37
N GLY A 340 21.87 -0.28 15.85
CA GLY A 340 21.50 0.93 16.60
C GLY A 340 20.55 0.62 17.76
N SER A 341 19.53 -0.19 17.50
CA SER A 341 18.58 -0.64 18.53
C SER A 341 19.28 -1.45 19.65
N LYS A 342 20.18 -2.38 19.30
CA LYS A 342 20.96 -3.16 20.28
C LYS A 342 21.91 -2.29 21.13
N LYS A 343 22.49 -1.23 20.56
CA LYS A 343 23.33 -0.28 21.32
C LYS A 343 22.51 0.65 22.23
N GLY A 344 21.31 1.05 21.80
CA GLY A 344 20.37 1.82 22.61
C GLY A 344 19.83 1.02 23.81
N ALA A 345 19.48 -0.26 23.59
CA ALA A 345 19.04 -1.16 24.65
C ALA A 345 20.13 -1.44 25.71
N LYS A 346 21.41 -1.48 25.31
CA LYS A 346 22.55 -1.63 26.25
C LYS A 346 22.92 -0.34 27.01
N LYS A 347 22.37 0.82 26.64
CA LYS A 347 22.62 2.12 27.30
C LYS A 347 21.58 2.50 28.37
N LYS A 348 20.63 1.63 28.70
CA LYS A 348 19.84 1.76 29.94
C LYS A 348 20.34 0.79 31.02
N PRO A 349 21.35 1.20 31.80
CA PRO A 349 21.40 0.87 33.21
C PRO A 349 21.38 2.15 34.06
N PHE A 350 20.46 2.18 35.03
CA PHE A 350 20.41 3.04 36.23
C PHE A 350 20.34 4.58 36.11
N ALA A 351 19.21 5.11 36.58
CA ALA A 351 19.13 6.15 37.63
C ALA A 351 17.70 6.05 38.21
N SER A 352 17.56 5.30 39.31
CA SER A 352 17.31 5.75 40.70
C SER A 352 15.83 5.97 40.99
#